data_AF-F2N816-F1
#
_entry.id   AF-F2N816-F1
#
_cell.length_a   1.000
_cell.length_b   1.000
_cell.length_c   1.000
_cell.angle_alpha   90.00
_cell.angle_beta   90.00
_cell.angle_gamma   90.00
#
_symmetry.space_group_name_H-M   'P 1'
#
loop_
_entity.id
_entity.type
_entity.pdbx_description
1 polymer ?
#
loop_
_entity_poly.entity_id
_entity_poly.type
_entity_poly.pdbx_seq_one_letter_code
_entity_poly.pdbx_strand_id
1 'polypeptide(L)'
;MSDSSKPSAPKPQVSVQASGRDERKSARRGAIFIGVALLAFVIYLLVSGQIAQFIEAMQTVRIPWLLVACLFMLLYLIFGIAAYAIAVWLDPDSPVGIRDLISVEASGIFFGNLTPMMMGSTPAQIYRLTKAGQNVGEAGAVQFTRFIVYQFGLVAWGAILLIARMPFFTARYGDMMLLCVFSFGGHVLVLLTIFAIALMPKTVTRVACWIIALMARVGVAEDKIENWREFVDEEIYSFSRKFKLAAGHTSSMLLTVVITLLQLAFFYLVPFFLMLAFGQHDIDFFSVMAAAAFVQLLSSAVPLPGGTGGAEGGFALFLGQFFGSAATAGYLLWRLITFIAPTIIAAPLLGLKSPHNASIHARWDRTIGRLLASRSSQRSGADEASGGRGVSTRGSHRPTGGITVSPEDLIRKRRTDGRDETGTQG
;
A
#
# COMPACT_ATOMS: atom_id res chain seq x y z
N MET A 1 40.51 22.46 9.60
CA MET A 1 40.74 21.04 9.91
C MET A 1 39.45 20.31 9.60
N SER A 2 39.54 19.35 8.69
CA SER A 2 38.44 18.71 7.99
C SER A 2 37.90 17.55 8.82
N ASP A 3 36.60 17.55 9.13
CA ASP A 3 35.95 16.42 9.78
C ASP A 3 35.67 15.32 8.76
N SER A 4 36.30 14.17 8.96
CA SER A 4 36.18 12.98 8.11
C SER A 4 34.92 12.20 8.51
N SER A 5 33.94 12.16 7.61
CA SER A 5 32.79 11.28 7.68
C SER A 5 33.24 9.82 7.53
N LYS A 6 33.19 9.05 8.62
CA LYS A 6 33.35 7.60 8.58
C LYS A 6 32.18 6.98 7.80
N PRO A 7 32.42 6.07 6.84
CA PRO A 7 31.35 5.32 6.19
C PRO A 7 30.72 4.36 7.21
N SER A 8 29.39 4.36 7.28
CA SER A 8 28.61 3.41 8.08
C SER A 8 28.87 1.98 7.60
N ALA A 9 29.06 1.06 8.54
CA ALA A 9 29.28 -0.35 8.25
C ALA A 9 28.08 -0.95 7.50
N PRO A 10 28.29 -1.89 6.56
CA PRO A 10 27.19 -2.52 5.82
C PRO A 10 26.28 -3.29 6.78
N LYS A 11 24.98 -2.95 6.77
CA LYS A 11 23.95 -3.67 7.55
C LYS A 11 23.94 -5.16 7.13
N PRO A 12 23.82 -6.10 8.08
CA PRO A 12 23.80 -7.53 7.76
C PRO A 12 22.59 -7.85 6.86
N GLN A 13 22.88 -8.19 5.61
CA GLN A 13 21.89 -8.71 4.68
C GLN A 13 21.60 -10.17 5.05
N VAL A 14 20.39 -10.43 5.50
CA VAL A 14 19.91 -11.81 5.67
C VAL A 14 19.73 -12.39 4.27
N SER A 15 20.63 -13.30 3.88
CA SER A 15 20.50 -14.08 2.65
C SER A 15 19.34 -15.07 2.81
N VAL A 16 18.15 -14.67 2.38
CA VAL A 16 17.03 -15.60 2.21
C VAL A 16 17.35 -16.47 0.99
N GLN A 17 18.02 -17.60 1.25
CA GLN A 17 18.36 -18.60 0.25
C GLN A 17 17.07 -19.12 -0.39
N ALA A 18 17.04 -19.10 -1.72
CA ALA A 18 15.84 -19.31 -2.52
C ALA A 18 15.31 -20.75 -2.43
N SER A 19 14.12 -20.94 -1.85
CA SER A 19 13.26 -22.08 -2.14
C SER A 19 12.34 -21.78 -3.33
N GLY A 20 12.93 -21.49 -4.51
CA GLY A 20 12.16 -21.19 -5.74
C GLY A 20 11.18 -22.32 -6.16
N ARG A 21 11.38 -23.53 -5.63
CA ARG A 21 10.50 -24.69 -5.82
C ARG A 21 9.22 -24.60 -4.97
N ASP A 22 9.30 -24.02 -3.77
CA ASP A 22 8.17 -23.86 -2.85
C ASP A 22 7.31 -22.66 -3.23
N GLU A 23 7.92 -21.58 -3.72
CA GLU A 23 7.17 -20.45 -4.29
C GLU A 23 6.35 -20.85 -5.51
N ARG A 24 6.92 -21.67 -6.42
CA ARG A 24 6.21 -22.14 -7.61
C ARG A 24 5.10 -23.13 -7.26
N LYS A 25 5.28 -23.96 -6.22
CA LYS A 25 4.24 -24.86 -5.69
C LYS A 25 3.14 -24.08 -4.96
N SER A 26 3.49 -23.08 -4.17
CA SER A 26 2.54 -22.20 -3.47
C SER A 26 1.72 -21.36 -4.46
N ALA A 27 2.37 -20.75 -5.45
CA ALA A 27 1.71 -20.04 -6.54
C ALA A 27 0.79 -20.95 -7.36
N ARG A 28 1.20 -22.20 -7.63
CA ARG A 28 0.36 -23.20 -8.32
C ARG A 28 -0.84 -23.61 -7.47
N ARG A 29 -0.68 -23.82 -6.17
CA ARG A 29 -1.80 -24.11 -5.24
C ARG A 29 -2.75 -22.92 -5.14
N GLY A 30 -2.22 -21.70 -5.07
CA GLY A 30 -3.01 -20.46 -5.11
C GLY A 30 -3.76 -20.29 -6.43
N ALA A 31 -3.13 -20.58 -7.57
CA ALA A 31 -3.78 -20.54 -8.89
C ALA A 31 -4.87 -21.62 -9.02
N ILE A 32 -4.65 -22.83 -8.50
CA ILE A 32 -5.67 -23.88 -8.45
C ILE A 32 -6.83 -23.45 -7.53
N PHE A 33 -6.55 -22.91 -6.36
CA PHE A 33 -7.57 -22.40 -5.45
C PHE A 33 -8.38 -21.26 -6.07
N ILE A 34 -7.73 -20.33 -6.77
CA ILE A 34 -8.40 -19.28 -7.55
C ILE A 34 -9.25 -19.88 -8.65
N GLY A 35 -8.72 -20.84 -9.41
CA GLY A 35 -9.47 -21.53 -10.46
C GLY A 35 -10.70 -22.23 -9.92
N VAL A 36 -10.59 -22.89 -8.76
CA VAL A 36 -11.70 -23.54 -8.07
C VAL A 36 -12.70 -22.51 -7.51
N ALA A 37 -12.23 -21.40 -6.94
CA ALA A 37 -13.09 -20.33 -6.43
C ALA A 37 -13.85 -19.61 -7.56
N LEU A 38 -13.19 -19.33 -8.69
CA LEU A 38 -13.80 -18.80 -9.90
C LEU A 38 -14.81 -19.79 -10.47
N LEU A 39 -14.47 -21.08 -10.53
CA LEU A 39 -15.36 -22.13 -11.01
C LEU A 39 -16.59 -22.27 -10.10
N ALA A 40 -16.40 -22.26 -8.77
CA ALA A 40 -17.48 -22.30 -7.80
C ALA A 40 -18.38 -21.05 -7.91
N PHE A 41 -17.81 -19.87 -8.16
CA PHE A 41 -18.56 -18.65 -8.42
C PHE A 41 -19.35 -18.73 -9.73
N VAL A 42 -18.75 -19.21 -10.82
CA VAL A 42 -19.44 -19.42 -12.11
C VAL A 42 -20.56 -20.46 -11.96
N ILE A 43 -20.32 -21.55 -11.22
CA ILE A 43 -21.34 -22.56 -10.91
C ILE A 43 -22.47 -21.94 -10.06
N TYR A 44 -22.15 -21.14 -9.06
CA TYR A 44 -23.16 -20.40 -8.29
C TYR A 44 -24.04 -19.54 -9.20
N LEU A 45 -23.45 -18.80 -10.14
CA LEU A 45 -24.19 -17.97 -11.11
C LEU A 45 -25.05 -18.78 -12.09
N LEU A 46 -24.61 -19.99 -12.43
CA LEU A 46 -25.37 -20.93 -13.26
C LEU A 46 -26.56 -21.53 -12.49
N VAL A 47 -26.32 -21.97 -11.25
CA VAL A 47 -27.33 -22.63 -10.41
C VAL A 47 -28.38 -21.64 -9.89
N SER A 48 -27.99 -20.39 -9.62
CA SER A 48 -28.92 -19.35 -9.15
C SER A 48 -29.81 -18.76 -10.25
N GLY A 49 -29.62 -19.14 -11.53
CA GLY A 49 -30.33 -18.56 -12.67
C GLY A 49 -29.98 -17.09 -12.95
N GLN A 50 -29.01 -16.53 -12.23
CA GLN A 50 -28.63 -15.11 -12.29
C GLN A 50 -27.86 -14.77 -13.58
N ILE A 51 -27.35 -15.76 -14.32
CA ILE A 51 -26.69 -15.54 -15.62
C ILE A 51 -27.61 -14.90 -16.65
N ALA A 52 -28.89 -15.30 -16.70
CA ALA A 52 -29.84 -14.69 -17.65
C ALA A 52 -30.07 -13.21 -17.31
N GLN A 53 -30.32 -12.91 -16.02
CA GLN A 53 -30.46 -11.53 -15.52
C GLN A 53 -29.18 -10.71 -15.69
N PHE A 54 -28.00 -11.33 -15.52
CA PHE A 54 -26.72 -10.68 -15.75
C PHE A 54 -26.51 -10.33 -17.22
N ILE A 55 -26.80 -11.25 -18.14
CA ILE A 55 -26.69 -11.01 -19.59
C ILE A 55 -27.66 -9.93 -20.03
N GLU A 56 -28.92 -10.01 -19.60
CA GLU A 56 -29.95 -9.00 -19.91
C GLU A 56 -29.57 -7.62 -19.36
N ALA A 57 -29.11 -7.55 -18.12
CA ALA A 57 -28.64 -6.31 -17.54
C ALA A 57 -27.39 -5.78 -18.26
N MET A 58 -26.48 -6.63 -18.71
CA MET A 58 -25.29 -6.23 -19.47
C MET A 58 -25.63 -5.58 -20.82
N GLN A 59 -26.77 -5.92 -21.44
CA GLN A 59 -27.23 -5.27 -22.66
C GLN A 59 -27.64 -3.81 -22.44
N THR A 60 -28.00 -3.45 -21.21
CA THR A 60 -28.41 -2.08 -20.82
C THR A 60 -27.26 -1.22 -20.31
N VAL A 61 -26.07 -1.81 -20.11
CA VAL A 61 -24.94 -1.12 -19.48
C VAL A 61 -24.27 -0.15 -20.44
N ARG A 62 -24.15 1.10 -19.97
CA ARG A 62 -23.42 2.17 -20.65
C ARG A 62 -21.91 2.01 -20.40
N ILE A 63 -21.21 1.54 -21.43
CA ILE A 63 -19.76 1.30 -21.40
C ILE A 63 -18.91 2.48 -20.91
N PRO A 64 -19.19 3.76 -21.24
CA PRO A 64 -18.37 4.87 -20.74
C PRO A 64 -18.29 4.93 -19.21
N TRP A 65 -19.42 4.74 -18.52
CA TRP A 65 -19.45 4.76 -17.05
C TRP A 65 -18.80 3.53 -16.44
N LEU A 66 -18.90 2.37 -17.10
CA LEU A 66 -18.19 1.17 -16.70
C LEU A 66 -16.66 1.37 -16.77
N LEU A 67 -16.16 2.03 -17.84
CA LEU A 67 -14.74 2.37 -17.96
C LEU A 67 -14.29 3.35 -16.87
N VAL A 68 -15.14 4.31 -16.49
CA VAL A 68 -14.86 5.21 -15.36
C VAL A 68 -14.80 4.42 -14.05
N ALA A 69 -15.72 3.48 -13.79
CA ALA A 69 -15.65 2.62 -12.61
C ALA A 69 -14.33 1.82 -12.55
N CYS A 70 -13.88 1.26 -13.67
CA CYS A 70 -12.58 0.59 -13.79
C CYS A 70 -11.40 1.55 -13.56
N LEU A 71 -11.47 2.79 -14.05
CA LEU A 71 -10.46 3.82 -13.82
C LEU A 71 -10.34 4.17 -12.34
N PHE A 72 -11.46 4.30 -11.63
CA PHE A 72 -11.46 4.58 -10.20
C PHE A 72 -10.87 3.42 -9.39
N MET A 73 -11.14 2.17 -9.80
CA MET A 73 -10.46 1.02 -9.21
C MET A 73 -8.95 1.03 -9.49
N LEU A 74 -8.52 1.43 -10.69
CA LEU A 74 -7.09 1.58 -11.00
C LEU A 74 -6.45 2.69 -10.14
N LEU A 75 -7.14 3.82 -9.95
CA LEU A 75 -6.67 4.90 -9.07
C LEU A 75 -6.54 4.44 -7.61
N TYR A 76 -7.49 3.63 -7.11
CA TYR A 76 -7.36 2.98 -5.80
C TYR A 76 -6.05 2.19 -5.69
N LEU A 77 -5.71 1.38 -6.70
CA LEU A 77 -4.46 0.60 -6.71
C LEU A 77 -3.22 1.49 -6.75
N ILE A 78 -3.23 2.53 -7.60
CA ILE A 78 -2.12 3.49 -7.73
C ILE A 78 -1.87 4.21 -6.41
N PHE A 79 -2.94 4.66 -5.73
CA PHE A 79 -2.81 5.36 -4.46
C PHE A 79 -2.37 4.43 -3.33
N GLY A 80 -2.74 3.14 -3.36
CA GLY A 80 -2.17 2.13 -2.46
C GLY A 80 -0.66 2.00 -2.62
N ILE A 81 -0.18 1.89 -3.86
CA ILE A 81 1.26 1.87 -4.17
C ILE A 81 1.95 3.18 -3.75
N ALA A 82 1.31 4.32 -4.00
CA ALA A 82 1.83 5.64 -3.63
C ALA A 82 1.96 5.79 -2.12
N ALA A 83 0.99 5.28 -1.34
CA ALA A 83 1.11 5.20 0.10
C ALA A 83 2.38 4.43 0.45
N TYR A 84 2.54 3.18 -0.02
CA TYR A 84 3.78 2.40 0.15
C TYR A 84 5.06 3.18 -0.14
N ALA A 85 5.10 3.85 -1.30
CA ALA A 85 6.23 4.66 -1.71
C ALA A 85 6.54 5.75 -0.68
N ILE A 86 5.52 6.46 -0.17
CA ILE A 86 5.70 7.50 0.84
C ILE A 86 6.30 6.96 2.14
N ALA A 87 5.90 5.77 2.63
CA ALA A 87 6.52 5.24 3.87
C ALA A 87 7.97 4.82 3.66
N VAL A 88 8.27 4.24 2.51
CA VAL A 88 9.62 3.81 2.17
C VAL A 88 10.51 5.02 1.89
N TRP A 89 9.94 6.13 1.41
CA TRP A 89 10.68 7.34 1.06
C TRP A 89 11.38 7.99 2.27
N LEU A 90 10.89 7.76 3.49
CA LEU A 90 11.51 8.28 4.73
C LEU A 90 12.91 7.70 4.98
N ASP A 91 13.24 6.53 4.42
CA ASP A 91 14.58 5.96 4.52
C ASP A 91 15.32 6.16 3.18
N PRO A 92 16.27 7.12 3.10
CA PRO A 92 17.04 7.40 1.89
C PRO A 92 17.81 6.21 1.33
N ASP A 93 18.21 5.31 2.22
CA ASP A 93 18.99 4.11 1.89
C ASP A 93 18.10 2.90 1.60
N SER A 94 16.77 3.07 1.55
CA SER A 94 15.87 1.95 1.34
C SER A 94 16.11 1.29 -0.04
N PRO A 95 16.35 -0.03 -0.08
CA PRO A 95 16.65 -0.75 -1.33
C PRO A 95 15.43 -0.97 -2.23
N VAL A 96 14.23 -0.65 -1.74
CA VAL A 96 12.95 -1.00 -2.36
C VAL A 96 12.64 -0.03 -3.50
N GLY A 97 12.35 -0.55 -4.70
CA GLY A 97 11.92 0.24 -5.85
C GLY A 97 10.42 0.15 -6.12
N ILE A 98 9.89 1.01 -7.00
CA ILE A 98 8.45 1.06 -7.33
C ILE A 98 7.90 -0.28 -7.84
N ARG A 99 8.69 -1.07 -8.58
CA ARG A 99 8.25 -2.40 -9.06
C ARG A 99 8.07 -3.38 -7.91
N ASP A 100 8.89 -3.26 -6.88
CA ASP A 100 8.73 -4.07 -5.66
C ASP A 100 7.48 -3.64 -4.91
N LEU A 101 7.19 -2.33 -4.84
CA LEU A 101 5.98 -1.80 -4.21
C LEU A 101 4.69 -2.23 -4.94
N ILE A 102 4.69 -2.24 -6.27
CA ILE A 102 3.58 -2.81 -7.05
C ILE A 102 3.39 -4.28 -6.66
N SER A 103 4.48 -5.01 -6.50
CA SER A 103 4.42 -6.42 -6.10
C SER A 103 3.96 -6.61 -4.65
N VAL A 104 4.33 -5.70 -3.75
CA VAL A 104 3.86 -5.66 -2.35
C VAL A 104 2.35 -5.43 -2.33
N GLU A 105 1.84 -4.39 -3.00
CA GLU A 105 0.41 -4.11 -3.06
C GLU A 105 -0.37 -5.28 -3.69
N ALA A 106 0.12 -5.82 -4.81
CA ALA A 106 -0.46 -6.99 -5.45
C ALA A 106 -0.50 -8.20 -4.52
N SER A 107 0.55 -8.43 -3.72
CA SER A 107 0.56 -9.53 -2.74
C SER A 107 -0.48 -9.34 -1.64
N GLY A 108 -0.68 -8.10 -1.18
CA GLY A 108 -1.72 -7.77 -0.21
C GLY A 108 -3.11 -8.10 -0.72
N ILE A 109 -3.42 -7.67 -1.94
CA ILE A 109 -4.71 -7.92 -2.60
C ILE A 109 -4.91 -9.42 -2.83
N PHE A 110 -3.93 -10.08 -3.44
CA PHE A 110 -4.01 -11.49 -3.79
C PHE A 110 -4.20 -12.35 -2.54
N PHE A 111 -3.28 -12.30 -1.58
CA PHE A 111 -3.37 -13.16 -0.40
C PHE A 111 -4.45 -12.70 0.57
N GLY A 112 -4.74 -11.40 0.66
CA GLY A 112 -5.87 -10.89 1.43
C GLY A 112 -7.20 -11.43 0.92
N ASN A 113 -7.46 -11.36 -0.38
CA ASN A 113 -8.71 -11.84 -0.96
C ASN A 113 -8.89 -13.36 -0.85
N LEU A 114 -7.80 -14.12 -0.77
CA LEU A 114 -7.86 -15.59 -0.62
C LEU A 114 -7.91 -16.07 0.83
N THR A 115 -7.77 -15.18 1.81
CA THR A 115 -7.73 -15.56 3.23
C THR A 115 -8.90 -14.98 4.02
N PRO A 116 -9.40 -15.71 5.03
CA PRO A 116 -10.38 -15.16 5.97
C PRO A 116 -9.90 -13.85 6.59
N MET A 117 -10.81 -12.88 6.74
CA MET A 117 -10.52 -11.55 7.30
C MET A 117 -9.39 -10.78 6.61
N MET A 118 -9.01 -11.18 5.39
CA MET A 118 -7.84 -10.65 4.69
C MET A 118 -6.52 -10.81 5.46
N MET A 119 -6.45 -11.75 6.41
CA MET A 119 -5.29 -11.95 7.30
C MET A 119 -3.99 -12.24 6.54
N GLY A 120 -4.07 -12.86 5.37
CA GLY A 120 -2.93 -13.18 4.52
C GLY A 120 -2.24 -11.98 3.87
N SER A 121 -2.87 -10.80 3.86
CA SER A 121 -2.31 -9.59 3.25
C SER A 121 -1.03 -9.12 3.97
N THR A 122 -1.10 -8.96 5.29
CA THR A 122 0.00 -8.44 6.13
C THR A 122 1.26 -9.31 6.07
N PRO A 123 1.21 -10.64 6.29
CA PRO A 123 2.39 -11.49 6.17
C PRO A 123 2.98 -11.50 4.75
N ALA A 124 2.14 -11.48 3.73
CA ALA A 124 2.61 -11.46 2.33
C ALA A 124 3.34 -10.15 1.99
N GLN A 125 2.80 -9.02 2.43
CA GLN A 125 3.40 -7.70 2.22
C GLN A 125 4.75 -7.57 2.95
N ILE A 126 4.84 -8.02 4.21
CA ILE A 126 6.11 -8.07 4.96
C ILE A 126 7.12 -8.95 4.22
N TYR A 127 6.73 -10.16 3.81
CA TYR A 127 7.60 -11.07 3.07
C TYR A 127 8.14 -10.43 1.79
N ARG A 128 7.29 -9.75 1.01
CA ARG A 128 7.69 -9.08 -0.24
C ARG A 128 8.64 -7.91 0.02
N LEU A 129 8.40 -7.11 1.05
CA LEU A 129 9.29 -6.02 1.47
C LEU A 129 10.66 -6.56 1.92
N THR A 130 10.68 -7.65 2.70
CA THR A 130 11.94 -8.31 3.08
C THR A 130 12.68 -8.85 1.87
N LYS A 131 11.97 -9.45 0.91
CA LYS A 131 12.58 -9.95 -0.33
C LYS A 131 13.08 -8.84 -1.26
N ALA A 132 12.59 -7.61 -1.08
CA ALA A 132 13.08 -6.41 -1.76
C ALA A 132 14.29 -5.78 -1.05
N GLY A 133 14.75 -6.35 0.07
CA GLY A 133 15.98 -5.99 0.77
C GLY A 133 15.80 -5.26 2.11
N GLN A 134 14.57 -4.95 2.53
CA GLN A 134 14.34 -4.43 3.89
C GLN A 134 14.60 -5.50 4.93
N ASN A 135 15.11 -5.11 6.10
CA ASN A 135 15.15 -6.05 7.22
C ASN A 135 13.72 -6.35 7.70
N VAL A 136 13.49 -7.51 8.31
CA VAL A 136 12.16 -7.97 8.74
C VAL A 136 11.50 -6.97 9.70
N GLY A 137 12.28 -6.33 10.59
CA GLY A 137 11.79 -5.33 11.53
C GLY A 137 11.24 -4.07 10.85
N GLU A 138 11.94 -3.59 9.83
CA GLU A 138 11.60 -2.42 9.01
C GLU A 138 10.41 -2.71 8.09
N ALA A 139 10.41 -3.85 7.41
CA ALA A 139 9.28 -4.32 6.60
C ALA A 139 8.00 -4.42 7.45
N GLY A 140 8.11 -4.97 8.65
CA GLY A 140 7.03 -4.99 9.64
C GLY A 140 6.56 -3.59 10.02
N ALA A 141 7.47 -2.66 10.31
CA ALA A 141 7.12 -1.29 10.68
C ALA A 141 6.39 -0.54 9.56
N VAL A 142 6.85 -0.67 8.31
CA VAL A 142 6.18 -0.09 7.12
C VAL A 142 4.77 -0.66 6.98
N GLN A 143 4.63 -1.98 7.08
CA GLN A 143 3.34 -2.65 6.98
C GLN A 143 2.38 -2.23 8.08
N PHE A 144 2.82 -2.22 9.33
CA PHE A 144 1.97 -1.81 10.45
C PHE A 144 1.55 -0.36 10.32
N THR A 145 2.47 0.54 9.93
CA THR A 145 2.12 1.94 9.67
C THR A 145 1.02 2.05 8.61
N ARG A 146 1.14 1.31 7.51
CA ARG A 146 0.11 1.25 6.47
C ARG A 146 -1.22 0.72 6.98
N PHE A 147 -1.19 -0.39 7.72
CA PHE A 147 -2.38 -0.98 8.29
C PHE A 147 -3.11 0.01 9.20
N ILE A 148 -2.39 0.70 10.09
CA ILE A 148 -2.98 1.67 11.03
C ILE A 148 -3.61 2.84 10.28
N VAL A 149 -2.91 3.40 9.29
CA VAL A 149 -3.43 4.52 8.50
C VAL A 149 -4.64 4.10 7.67
N TYR A 150 -4.65 2.88 7.12
CA TYR A 150 -5.80 2.33 6.41
C TYR A 150 -7.01 2.13 7.34
N GLN A 151 -6.81 1.56 8.53
CA GLN A 151 -7.86 1.42 9.54
C GLN A 151 -8.41 2.78 10.00
N PHE A 152 -7.53 3.76 10.20
CA PHE A 152 -7.94 5.13 10.46
C PHE A 152 -8.79 5.70 9.32
N GLY A 153 -8.36 5.52 8.07
CA GLY A 153 -9.10 5.97 6.89
C GLY A 153 -10.49 5.34 6.78
N LEU A 154 -10.61 4.04 7.05
CA LEU A 154 -11.90 3.33 7.08
C LEU A 154 -12.85 3.94 8.11
N VAL A 155 -12.38 4.13 9.35
CA VAL A 155 -13.18 4.72 10.43
C VAL A 155 -13.50 6.18 10.14
N ALA A 156 -12.56 6.96 9.61
CA ALA A 156 -12.76 8.35 9.27
C ALA A 156 -13.84 8.51 8.19
N TRP A 157 -13.78 7.74 7.11
CA TRP A 157 -14.82 7.73 6.08
C TRP A 157 -16.17 7.28 6.64
N GLY A 158 -16.20 6.21 7.45
CA GLY A 158 -17.40 5.76 8.14
C GLY A 158 -18.02 6.86 9.00
N ALA A 159 -17.20 7.59 9.77
CA ALA A 159 -17.67 8.69 10.62
C ALA A 159 -18.19 9.87 9.79
N ILE A 160 -17.42 10.33 8.79
CA ILE A 160 -17.80 11.46 7.93
C ILE A 160 -19.13 11.18 7.24
N LEU A 161 -19.28 9.98 6.65
CA LEU A 161 -20.46 9.62 5.87
C LEU A 161 -21.67 9.33 6.77
N LEU A 162 -21.48 8.73 7.95
CA LEU A 162 -22.54 8.54 8.93
C LEU A 162 -23.06 9.88 9.46
N ILE A 163 -22.17 10.83 9.77
CA ILE A 163 -22.57 12.17 10.22
C ILE A 163 -23.27 12.93 9.09
N ALA A 164 -22.70 12.93 7.89
CA ALA A 164 -23.24 13.66 6.74
C ALA A 164 -24.62 13.17 6.29
N ARG A 165 -24.95 11.88 6.53
CA ARG A 165 -26.20 11.26 6.09
C ARG A 165 -26.99 10.62 7.22
N MET A 166 -26.77 11.05 8.47
CA MET A 166 -27.45 10.49 9.65
C MET A 166 -28.98 10.46 9.52
N PRO A 167 -29.67 11.52 9.03
CA PRO A 167 -31.11 11.50 8.83
C PRO A 167 -31.56 10.50 7.75
N PHE A 168 -30.78 10.36 6.67
CA PHE A 168 -31.03 9.36 5.63
C PHE A 168 -30.90 7.96 6.22
N PHE A 169 -29.86 7.70 7.03
CA PHE A 169 -29.66 6.39 7.62
C PHE A 169 -30.73 6.02 8.65
N THR A 170 -31.10 6.94 9.52
CA THR A 170 -32.13 6.69 10.55
C THR A 170 -33.52 6.51 9.97
N ALA A 171 -33.91 7.35 9.00
CA ALA A 171 -35.21 7.21 8.34
C ALA A 171 -35.31 5.95 7.47
N ARG A 172 -34.20 5.55 6.82
CA ARG A 172 -34.21 4.48 5.83
C ARG A 172 -33.85 3.11 6.39
N TYR A 173 -33.00 3.08 7.43
CA TYR A 173 -32.40 1.87 8.00
C TYR A 173 -32.57 1.81 9.52
N GLY A 174 -33.60 2.44 10.09
CA GLY A 174 -33.82 2.49 11.55
C GLY A 174 -33.73 1.12 12.24
N ASP A 175 -34.33 0.08 11.65
CA ASP A 175 -34.26 -1.30 12.16
C ASP A 175 -32.85 -1.93 12.03
N MET A 176 -32.07 -1.47 11.06
CA MET A 176 -30.71 -1.92 10.75
C MET A 176 -29.64 -1.03 11.41
N MET A 177 -30.04 0.01 12.14
CA MET A 177 -29.14 0.94 12.83
C MET A 177 -28.23 0.21 13.81
N LEU A 178 -28.75 -0.84 14.47
CA LEU A 178 -27.96 -1.69 15.36
C LEU A 178 -26.80 -2.37 14.63
N LEU A 179 -27.03 -2.87 13.40
CA LEU A 179 -25.99 -3.48 12.57
C LEU A 179 -24.93 -2.44 12.16
N CYS A 180 -25.36 -1.25 11.75
CA CYS A 180 -24.45 -0.16 11.40
C CYS A 180 -23.61 0.28 12.59
N VAL A 181 -24.22 0.48 13.76
CA VAL A 181 -23.54 0.88 15.00
C VAL A 181 -22.59 -0.21 15.48
N PHE A 182 -22.99 -1.48 15.42
CA PHE A 182 -22.12 -2.60 15.77
C PHE A 182 -20.92 -2.70 14.82
N SER A 183 -21.17 -2.64 13.50
CA SER A 183 -20.11 -2.72 12.49
C SER A 183 -19.14 -1.56 12.58
N PHE A 184 -19.63 -0.32 12.68
CA PHE A 184 -18.79 0.87 12.83
C PHE A 184 -18.08 0.89 14.20
N GLY A 185 -18.81 0.60 15.28
CA GLY A 185 -18.29 0.54 16.64
C GLY A 185 -17.18 -0.50 16.80
N GLY A 186 -17.31 -1.66 16.15
CA GLY A 186 -16.25 -2.68 16.10
C GLY A 186 -14.97 -2.16 15.45
N HIS A 187 -15.06 -1.42 14.34
CA HIS A 187 -13.89 -0.82 13.69
C HIS A 187 -13.26 0.30 14.53
N VAL A 188 -14.08 1.12 15.18
CA VAL A 188 -13.62 2.11 16.16
C VAL A 188 -12.87 1.42 17.30
N LEU A 189 -13.40 0.32 17.84
CA LEU A 189 -12.76 -0.44 18.91
C LEU A 189 -11.41 -1.02 18.47
N VAL A 190 -11.32 -1.59 17.26
CA VAL A 190 -10.06 -2.08 16.68
C VAL A 190 -9.05 -0.94 16.56
N LEU A 191 -9.46 0.21 16.02
CA LEU A 191 -8.60 1.38 15.87
C LEU A 191 -8.11 1.91 17.22
N LEU A 192 -9.00 2.03 18.21
CA LEU A 192 -8.64 2.45 19.57
C LEU A 192 -7.68 1.47 20.24
N THR A 193 -7.87 0.16 20.03
CA THR A 193 -6.97 -0.88 20.57
C THR A 193 -5.58 -0.75 19.97
N ILE A 194 -5.50 -0.59 18.65
CA ILE A 194 -4.24 -0.35 17.93
C ILE A 194 -3.53 0.89 18.48
N PHE A 195 -4.23 2.01 18.63
CA PHE A 195 -3.66 3.24 19.20
C PHE A 195 -3.25 3.07 20.66
N ALA A 196 -3.99 2.29 21.46
CA ALA A 196 -3.62 2.00 22.84
C ALA A 196 -2.29 1.22 22.89
N ILE A 197 -2.13 0.17 22.08
CA ILE A 197 -0.87 -0.60 21.97
C ILE A 197 0.27 0.31 21.51
N ALA A 198 0.02 1.17 20.52
CA ALA A 198 1.02 2.07 19.94
C ALA A 198 1.48 3.18 20.90
N LEU A 199 0.55 3.86 21.57
CA LEU A 199 0.82 5.08 22.33
C LEU A 199 1.05 4.81 23.82
N MET A 200 0.36 3.81 24.38
CA MET A 200 0.30 3.52 25.82
C MET A 200 0.78 2.09 26.16
N PRO A 201 1.98 1.66 25.74
CA PRO A 201 2.44 0.27 25.90
C PRO A 201 2.42 -0.18 27.37
N LYS A 202 2.80 0.69 28.32
CA LYS A 202 2.79 0.40 29.76
C LYS A 202 1.41 -0.02 30.27
N THR A 203 0.36 0.70 29.86
CA THR A 203 -1.02 0.42 30.28
C THR A 203 -1.51 -0.89 29.66
N VAL A 204 -1.23 -1.08 28.37
CA VAL A 204 -1.63 -2.31 27.67
C VAL A 204 -0.92 -3.53 28.25
N THR A 205 0.40 -3.47 28.47
CA THR A 205 1.16 -4.55 29.13
C THR A 205 0.60 -4.86 30.51
N ARG A 206 0.24 -3.85 31.32
CA ARG A 206 -0.37 -4.07 32.63
C ARG A 206 -1.72 -4.81 32.53
N VAL A 207 -2.58 -4.38 31.61
CA VAL A 207 -3.89 -5.02 31.40
C VAL A 207 -3.71 -6.43 30.84
N ALA A 208 -2.80 -6.63 29.88
CA ALA A 208 -2.50 -7.95 29.31
C ALA A 208 -1.97 -8.91 30.36
N CYS A 209 -1.01 -8.50 31.19
CA CYS A 209 -0.49 -9.31 32.30
C CYS A 209 -1.56 -9.61 33.35
N TRP A 210 -2.51 -8.69 33.59
CA TRP A 210 -3.66 -8.95 34.46
C TRP A 210 -4.61 -10.00 33.87
N ILE A 211 -4.92 -9.92 32.57
CA ILE A 211 -5.73 -10.93 31.86
C ILE A 211 -5.02 -12.29 31.88
N ILE A 212 -3.71 -12.34 31.62
CA ILE A 212 -2.92 -13.57 31.68
C ILE A 212 -2.96 -14.18 33.10
N ALA A 213 -2.86 -13.35 34.14
CA ALA A 213 -2.99 -13.80 35.53
C ALA A 213 -4.40 -14.35 35.85
N LEU A 214 -5.46 -13.79 35.23
CA LEU A 214 -6.81 -14.34 35.35
C LEU A 214 -6.92 -15.70 34.64
N MET A 215 -6.37 -15.82 33.44
CA MET A 215 -6.34 -17.08 32.67
C MET A 215 -5.57 -18.19 33.41
N ALA A 216 -4.50 -17.82 34.11
CA ALA A 216 -3.77 -18.72 35.01
C ALA A 216 -4.65 -19.29 36.11
N ARG A 217 -5.52 -18.46 36.71
CA ARG A 217 -6.46 -18.92 37.75
C ARG A 217 -7.57 -19.82 37.21
N VAL A 218 -7.87 -19.74 35.92
CA VAL A 218 -8.89 -20.57 35.24
C VAL A 218 -8.31 -21.93 34.78
N GLY A 219 -7.01 -22.17 35.01
CA GLY A 219 -6.38 -23.47 34.73
C GLY A 219 -5.79 -23.60 33.34
N VAL A 220 -5.45 -22.49 32.67
CA VAL A 220 -4.63 -22.53 31.45
C VAL A 220 -3.22 -23.04 31.81
N ALA A 221 -2.65 -23.88 30.94
CA ALA A 221 -1.35 -24.50 31.17
C ALA A 221 -0.21 -23.46 31.34
N GLU A 222 0.72 -23.74 32.24
CA GLU A 222 1.79 -22.82 32.65
C GLU A 222 2.73 -22.45 31.49
N ASP A 223 3.02 -23.40 30.60
CA ASP A 223 3.81 -23.20 29.38
C ASP A 223 3.19 -22.13 28.45
N LYS A 224 1.86 -22.13 28.30
CA LYS A 224 1.16 -21.11 27.50
C LYS A 224 1.19 -19.74 28.16
N ILE A 225 1.10 -19.70 29.48
CA ILE A 225 1.12 -18.45 30.26
C ILE A 225 2.48 -17.78 30.17
N GLU A 226 3.56 -18.57 30.29
CA GLU A 226 4.93 -18.08 30.15
C GLU A 226 5.17 -17.52 28.75
N ASN A 227 4.83 -18.28 27.71
CA ASN A 227 4.90 -17.82 26.32
C ASN A 227 4.11 -16.51 26.07
N TRP A 228 2.91 -16.37 26.65
CA TRP A 228 2.13 -15.14 26.50
C TRP A 228 2.74 -13.95 27.23
N ARG A 229 3.37 -14.17 28.39
CA ARG A 229 4.07 -13.10 29.12
C ARG A 229 5.27 -12.60 28.33
N GLU A 230 6.10 -13.52 27.84
CA GLU A 230 7.25 -13.17 26.99
C GLU A 230 6.81 -12.39 25.75
N PHE A 231 5.77 -12.89 25.06
CA PHE A 231 5.21 -12.19 23.90
C PHE A 231 4.73 -10.77 24.24
N VAL A 232 4.01 -10.60 25.35
CA VAL A 232 3.48 -9.29 25.79
C VAL A 232 4.60 -8.31 26.15
N ASP A 233 5.67 -8.77 26.80
CA ASP A 233 6.77 -7.91 27.22
C ASP A 233 7.65 -7.46 26.03
N GLU A 234 7.88 -8.34 25.05
CA GLU A 234 8.70 -8.00 23.88
C GLU A 234 7.91 -7.30 22.76
N GLU A 235 6.79 -7.86 22.32
CA GLU A 235 6.13 -7.42 21.09
C GLU A 235 5.35 -6.11 21.25
N ILE A 236 4.71 -5.87 22.41
CA ILE A 236 3.98 -4.61 22.64
C ILE A 236 4.94 -3.42 22.61
N TYR A 237 6.09 -3.54 23.28
CA TYR A 237 7.11 -2.49 23.31
C TYR A 237 7.81 -2.35 21.95
N SER A 238 8.09 -3.45 21.26
CA SER A 238 8.61 -3.47 19.89
C SER A 238 7.68 -2.71 18.93
N PHE A 239 6.38 -3.02 18.95
CA PHE A 239 5.35 -2.36 18.16
C PHE A 239 5.24 -0.87 18.49
N SER A 240 5.13 -0.50 19.78
CA SER A 240 5.04 0.89 20.21
C SER A 240 6.24 1.72 19.75
N ARG A 241 7.47 1.16 19.85
CA ARG A 241 8.69 1.84 19.41
C ARG A 241 8.70 2.06 17.90
N LYS A 242 8.38 1.03 17.12
CA LYS A 242 8.30 1.12 15.64
C LYS A 242 7.26 2.14 15.19
N PHE A 243 6.08 2.14 15.80
CA PHE A 243 5.04 3.12 15.51
C PHE A 243 5.47 4.56 15.82
N LYS A 244 6.06 4.80 17.00
CA LYS A 244 6.51 6.14 17.41
C LYS A 244 7.62 6.68 16.52
N LEU A 245 8.54 5.81 16.06
CA LEU A 245 9.54 6.17 15.06
C LEU A 245 8.90 6.61 13.75
N ALA A 246 7.92 5.86 13.23
CA ALA A 246 7.20 6.23 12.03
C ALA A 246 6.40 7.54 12.20
N ALA A 247 5.75 7.73 13.35
CA ALA A 247 4.97 8.92 13.67
C ALA A 247 5.82 10.19 13.91
N GLY A 248 7.12 10.04 14.20
CA GLY A 248 8.06 11.16 14.38
C GLY A 248 8.19 12.05 13.13
N HIS A 249 7.95 11.49 11.95
CA HIS A 249 7.94 12.23 10.68
C HIS A 249 6.52 12.70 10.32
N THR A 250 6.01 13.67 11.06
CA THR A 250 4.62 14.14 11.01
C THR A 250 4.13 14.53 9.61
N SER A 251 4.96 15.22 8.81
CA SER A 251 4.62 15.61 7.44
C SER A 251 4.36 14.39 6.54
N SER A 252 5.20 13.35 6.63
CA SER A 252 5.04 12.15 5.82
C SER A 252 3.90 11.25 6.30
N MET A 253 3.67 11.20 7.62
CA MET A 253 2.51 10.54 8.19
C MET A 253 1.20 11.20 7.71
N LEU A 254 1.13 12.53 7.76
CA LEU A 254 -0.03 13.29 7.28
C LEU A 254 -0.26 13.05 5.78
N LEU A 255 0.81 13.10 4.97
CA LEU A 255 0.71 12.80 3.54
C LEU A 255 0.19 11.38 3.29
N THR A 256 0.67 10.40 4.06
CA THR A 256 0.19 9.01 3.99
C THR A 256 -1.31 8.93 4.32
N VAL A 257 -1.77 9.63 5.34
CA VAL A 257 -3.19 9.70 5.72
C VAL A 257 -4.02 10.27 4.58
N VAL A 258 -3.63 11.40 4.00
CA VAL A 258 -4.34 12.04 2.89
C VAL A 258 -4.42 11.12 1.67
N ILE A 259 -3.30 10.50 1.29
CA ILE A 259 -3.25 9.56 0.16
C ILE A 259 -4.15 8.35 0.42
N THR A 260 -4.19 7.85 1.66
CA THR A 260 -5.04 6.71 2.02
C THR A 260 -6.52 7.07 2.05
N LEU A 261 -6.87 8.30 2.48
CA LEU A 261 -8.23 8.79 2.40
C LEU A 261 -8.69 8.93 0.94
N LEU A 262 -7.84 9.43 0.05
CA LEU A 262 -8.11 9.51 -1.38
C LEU A 262 -8.21 8.11 -2.01
N GLN A 263 -7.33 7.18 -1.63
CA GLN A 263 -7.41 5.78 -2.02
C GLN A 263 -8.81 5.23 -1.72
N LEU A 264 -9.26 5.32 -0.48
CA LEU A 264 -10.58 4.84 -0.06
C LEU A 264 -11.72 5.56 -0.76
N ALA A 265 -11.59 6.88 -1.00
CA ALA A 265 -12.57 7.64 -1.78
C ALA A 265 -12.79 7.03 -3.17
N PHE A 266 -11.69 6.71 -3.87
CA PHE A 266 -11.76 6.10 -5.20
C PHE A 266 -12.44 4.73 -5.16
N PHE A 267 -12.19 3.94 -4.11
CA PHE A 267 -12.87 2.66 -3.92
C PHE A 267 -14.39 2.82 -3.73
N TYR A 268 -14.81 3.78 -2.90
CA TYR A 268 -16.24 4.05 -2.64
C TYR A 268 -16.98 4.67 -3.82
N LEU A 269 -16.25 5.23 -4.79
CA LEU A 269 -16.82 5.80 -6.01
C LEU A 269 -17.10 4.76 -7.09
N VAL A 270 -16.49 3.58 -7.04
CA VAL A 270 -16.76 2.48 -7.98
C VAL A 270 -18.26 2.15 -8.07
N PRO A 271 -19.00 1.89 -6.97
CA PRO A 271 -20.43 1.58 -7.05
C PRO A 271 -21.27 2.74 -7.60
N PHE A 272 -20.88 4.00 -7.37
CA PHE A 272 -21.57 5.16 -7.93
C PHE A 272 -21.50 5.18 -9.47
N PHE A 273 -20.31 5.01 -10.05
CA PHE A 273 -20.17 4.95 -11.50
C PHE A 273 -20.81 3.69 -12.11
N LEU A 274 -20.87 2.60 -11.35
CA LEU A 274 -21.65 1.43 -11.76
C LEU A 274 -23.14 1.74 -11.84
N MET A 275 -23.72 2.46 -10.89
CA MET A 275 -25.14 2.86 -10.95
C MET A 275 -25.43 3.73 -12.20
N LEU A 276 -24.56 4.69 -12.49
CA LEU A 276 -24.65 5.48 -13.73
C LEU A 276 -24.55 4.61 -15.00
N ALA A 277 -23.75 3.54 -14.94
CA ALA A 277 -23.64 2.57 -16.02
C ALA A 277 -24.95 1.81 -16.27
N PHE A 278 -25.72 1.50 -15.23
CA PHE A 278 -27.07 0.92 -15.33
C PHE A 278 -28.17 1.97 -15.60
N GLY A 279 -27.79 3.23 -15.87
CA GLY A 279 -28.74 4.28 -16.25
C GLY A 279 -29.48 4.94 -15.08
N GLN A 280 -29.04 4.69 -13.84
CA GLN A 280 -29.62 5.33 -12.66
C GLN A 280 -28.95 6.70 -12.41
N HIS A 281 -29.61 7.79 -12.81
CA HIS A 281 -29.06 9.16 -12.73
C HIS A 281 -29.59 9.98 -11.56
N ASP A 282 -30.76 9.63 -11.02
CA ASP A 282 -31.41 10.36 -9.91
C ASP A 282 -30.96 9.86 -8.54
N ILE A 283 -29.65 9.65 -8.37
CA ILE A 283 -29.09 9.13 -7.12
C ILE A 283 -28.15 10.13 -6.49
N ASP A 284 -28.39 10.38 -5.21
CA ASP A 284 -27.52 11.22 -4.41
C ASP A 284 -26.12 10.60 -4.20
N PHE A 285 -25.12 11.32 -4.69
CA PHE A 285 -23.70 10.94 -4.66
C PHE A 285 -23.18 10.54 -3.26
N PHE A 286 -23.47 11.36 -2.25
CA PHE A 286 -22.98 11.12 -0.88
C PHE A 286 -23.65 9.91 -0.23
N SER A 287 -24.90 9.63 -0.59
CA SER A 287 -25.65 8.47 -0.09
C SER A 287 -25.08 7.17 -0.64
N VAL A 288 -24.66 7.15 -1.91
CA VAL A 288 -23.99 5.98 -2.51
C VAL A 288 -22.62 5.76 -1.91
N MET A 289 -21.82 6.81 -1.75
CA MET A 289 -20.52 6.69 -1.08
C MET A 289 -20.67 6.19 0.36
N ALA A 290 -21.67 6.69 1.09
CA ALA A 290 -21.97 6.22 2.45
C ALA A 290 -22.36 4.73 2.46
N ALA A 291 -23.28 4.33 1.58
CA ALA A 291 -23.66 2.93 1.41
C ALA A 291 -22.44 2.05 1.10
N ALA A 292 -21.58 2.48 0.17
CA ALA A 292 -20.35 1.77 -0.20
C ALA A 292 -19.37 1.61 0.97
N ALA A 293 -19.19 2.65 1.78
CA ALA A 293 -18.36 2.58 2.97
C ALA A 293 -18.93 1.59 4.01
N PHE A 294 -20.26 1.54 4.18
CA PHE A 294 -20.88 0.54 5.07
C PHE A 294 -20.77 -0.88 4.53
N VAL A 295 -20.90 -1.08 3.22
CA VAL A 295 -20.62 -2.39 2.60
C VAL A 295 -19.20 -2.82 2.94
N GLN A 296 -18.23 -1.91 2.86
CA GLN A 296 -16.85 -2.22 3.20
C GLN A 296 -16.67 -2.58 4.68
N LEU A 297 -17.25 -1.81 5.60
CA LEU A 297 -17.20 -2.07 7.04
C LEU A 297 -17.86 -3.43 7.39
N LEU A 298 -18.98 -3.77 6.75
CA LEU A 298 -19.64 -5.05 6.99
C LEU A 298 -18.84 -6.21 6.38
N SER A 299 -18.28 -6.01 5.19
CA SER A 299 -17.42 -6.98 4.51
C SER A 299 -16.17 -7.33 5.32
N SER A 300 -15.53 -6.35 5.97
CA SER A 300 -14.34 -6.58 6.80
C SER A 300 -14.65 -7.19 8.16
N ALA A 301 -15.91 -7.17 8.61
CA ALA A 301 -16.32 -7.80 9.87
C ALA A 301 -16.57 -9.31 9.74
N VAL A 302 -16.81 -9.83 8.53
CA VAL A 302 -17.16 -11.23 8.31
C VAL A 302 -15.90 -12.08 8.06
N PRO A 303 -15.65 -13.15 8.85
CA PRO A 303 -14.44 -13.96 8.79
C PRO A 303 -14.46 -15.01 7.68
N LEU A 304 -14.89 -14.61 6.49
CA LEU A 304 -14.88 -15.44 5.29
C LEU A 304 -13.88 -14.88 4.28
N PRO A 305 -13.28 -15.74 3.41
CA PRO A 305 -12.35 -15.28 2.39
C PRO A 305 -12.93 -14.14 1.56
N GLY A 306 -12.17 -13.06 1.43
CA GLY A 306 -12.57 -11.89 0.67
C GLY A 306 -13.83 -11.17 1.18
N GLY A 307 -14.16 -11.35 2.47
CA GLY A 307 -15.34 -10.75 3.10
C GLY A 307 -16.66 -11.24 2.52
N THR A 308 -16.65 -12.41 1.89
CA THR A 308 -17.86 -13.05 1.33
C THR A 308 -18.93 -13.22 2.42
N GLY A 309 -20.21 -13.13 2.06
CA GLY A 309 -21.31 -13.00 3.02
C GLY A 309 -21.49 -11.57 3.54
N GLY A 310 -20.43 -10.92 4.05
CA GLY A 310 -20.47 -9.53 4.50
C GLY A 310 -20.59 -8.53 3.33
N ALA A 311 -19.83 -8.75 2.26
CA ALA A 311 -19.90 -7.97 1.03
C ALA A 311 -21.23 -8.16 0.29
N GLU A 312 -21.76 -9.38 0.25
CA GLU A 312 -23.03 -9.71 -0.41
C GLU A 312 -24.21 -9.15 0.37
N GLY A 313 -24.27 -9.43 1.67
CA GLY A 313 -25.28 -8.87 2.56
C GLY A 313 -25.20 -7.35 2.62
N GLY A 314 -24.00 -6.78 2.74
CA GLY A 314 -23.78 -5.34 2.73
C GLY A 314 -24.23 -4.70 1.42
N PHE A 315 -23.89 -5.30 0.28
CA PHE A 315 -24.35 -4.80 -1.01
C PHE A 315 -25.87 -4.87 -1.11
N ALA A 316 -26.49 -6.02 -0.82
CA ALA A 316 -27.94 -6.17 -0.89
C ALA A 316 -28.68 -5.17 0.02
N LEU A 317 -28.18 -4.98 1.25
CA LEU A 317 -28.79 -4.08 2.23
C LEU A 317 -28.61 -2.60 1.87
N PHE A 318 -27.38 -2.18 1.56
CA PHE A 318 -27.07 -0.75 1.41
C PHE A 318 -27.10 -0.27 -0.03
N LEU A 319 -26.58 -1.07 -0.98
CA LEU A 319 -26.47 -0.67 -2.38
C LEU A 319 -27.60 -1.21 -3.26
N GLY A 320 -28.16 -2.38 -2.96
CA GLY A 320 -29.10 -3.10 -3.81
C GLY A 320 -30.34 -2.28 -4.17
N GLN A 321 -30.87 -1.52 -3.21
CA GLN A 321 -32.03 -0.66 -3.45
C GLN A 321 -31.78 0.44 -4.48
N PHE A 322 -30.55 0.94 -4.61
CA PHE A 322 -30.20 1.97 -5.58
C PHE A 322 -30.10 1.39 -7.01
N PHE A 323 -29.85 0.09 -7.14
CA PHE A 323 -29.82 -0.59 -8.43
C PHE A 323 -31.19 -1.12 -8.87
N GLY A 324 -32.18 -1.20 -7.97
CA GLY A 324 -33.53 -1.70 -8.29
C GLY A 324 -33.51 -3.12 -8.85
N SER A 325 -34.16 -3.34 -9.99
CA SER A 325 -34.16 -4.64 -10.69
C SER A 325 -32.77 -5.09 -11.16
N ALA A 326 -31.82 -4.17 -11.30
CA ALA A 326 -30.45 -4.46 -11.70
C ALA A 326 -29.53 -4.82 -10.51
N ALA A 327 -30.04 -4.96 -9.28
CA ALA A 327 -29.22 -5.17 -8.08
C ALA A 327 -28.27 -6.37 -8.17
N THR A 328 -28.76 -7.51 -8.65
CA THR A 328 -27.92 -8.71 -8.85
C THR A 328 -26.79 -8.42 -9.84
N ALA A 329 -27.12 -7.88 -11.01
CA ALA A 329 -26.12 -7.57 -12.03
C ALA A 329 -25.10 -6.52 -11.56
N GLY A 330 -25.57 -5.49 -10.85
CA GLY A 330 -24.75 -4.46 -10.23
C GLY A 330 -23.78 -5.04 -9.21
N TYR A 331 -24.24 -5.95 -8.35
CA TYR A 331 -23.39 -6.66 -7.40
C TYR A 331 -22.29 -7.48 -8.10
N LEU A 332 -22.66 -8.24 -9.12
CA LEU A 332 -21.72 -9.08 -9.87
C LEU A 332 -20.65 -8.24 -10.56
N LEU A 333 -21.05 -7.14 -11.19
CA LEU A 333 -20.12 -6.23 -11.87
C LEU A 333 -19.23 -5.48 -10.85
N TRP A 334 -19.79 -5.10 -9.71
CA TRP A 334 -19.03 -4.52 -8.60
C TRP A 334 -17.99 -5.50 -8.07
N ARG A 335 -18.34 -6.78 -7.84
CA ARG A 335 -17.38 -7.82 -7.43
C ARG A 335 -16.37 -8.11 -8.51
N LEU A 336 -16.75 -8.08 -9.79
CA LEU A 336 -15.82 -8.23 -10.90
C LEU A 336 -14.74 -7.16 -10.85
N ILE A 337 -15.13 -5.89 -10.70
CA ILE A 337 -14.21 -4.75 -10.74
C ILE A 337 -13.40 -4.62 -9.45
N THR A 338 -14.02 -4.78 -8.28
CA THR A 338 -13.37 -4.48 -6.98
C THR A 338 -12.66 -5.66 -6.36
N PHE A 339 -13.00 -6.89 -6.77
CA PHE A 339 -12.48 -8.10 -6.15
C PHE A 339 -11.83 -9.06 -7.16
N ILE A 340 -12.57 -9.53 -8.17
CA ILE A 340 -12.10 -10.61 -9.06
C ILE A 340 -10.98 -10.12 -9.99
N ALA A 341 -11.21 -9.05 -10.76
CA ALA A 341 -10.23 -8.54 -11.71
C ALA A 341 -8.92 -8.09 -11.03
N PRO A 342 -8.94 -7.33 -9.91
CA PRO A 342 -7.73 -7.00 -9.16
C PRO A 342 -6.97 -8.23 -8.67
N THR A 343 -7.67 -9.27 -8.22
CA THR A 343 -7.04 -10.54 -7.77
C THR A 343 -6.34 -11.25 -8.92
N ILE A 344 -6.98 -11.33 -10.09
CA ILE A 344 -6.39 -11.96 -11.29
C ILE A 344 -5.19 -11.16 -11.77
N ILE A 345 -5.30 -9.83 -11.85
CA ILE A 345 -4.23 -8.92 -12.27
C ILE A 345 -3.07 -8.94 -11.27
N ALA A 346 -3.34 -9.12 -9.97
CA ALA A 346 -2.31 -9.19 -8.95
C ALA A 346 -1.36 -10.39 -9.15
N ALA A 347 -1.85 -11.53 -9.64
CA ALA A 347 -1.06 -12.75 -9.80
C ALA A 347 0.22 -12.57 -10.65
N PRO A 348 0.19 -12.02 -11.88
CA PRO A 348 1.40 -11.73 -12.64
C PRO A 348 2.27 -10.64 -12.00
N LEU A 349 1.68 -9.68 -11.29
CA LEU A 349 2.41 -8.59 -10.63
C LEU A 349 3.25 -9.07 -9.42
N LEU A 350 2.95 -10.24 -8.85
CA LEU A 350 3.78 -10.88 -7.82
C LEU A 350 5.20 -11.19 -8.32
N GLY A 351 5.38 -11.36 -9.64
CA GLY A 351 6.69 -11.64 -10.23
C GLY A 351 7.59 -10.41 -10.37
N LEU A 352 7.03 -9.20 -10.22
CA LEU A 352 7.80 -7.96 -10.41
C LEU A 352 8.89 -7.82 -9.35
N LYS A 353 10.10 -7.50 -9.82
CA LYS A 353 11.25 -7.13 -9.00
C LYS A 353 11.94 -5.93 -9.63
N SER A 354 12.41 -5.00 -8.81
CA SER A 354 13.30 -3.96 -9.31
C SER A 354 14.69 -4.55 -9.58
N PRO A 355 15.39 -4.13 -10.65
CA PRO A 355 16.80 -4.47 -10.80
C PRO A 355 17.57 -3.94 -9.58
N HIS A 356 18.28 -4.85 -8.91
CA HIS A 356 19.03 -4.56 -7.67
C HIS A 356 20.05 -3.43 -7.89
N ASN A 357 20.23 -2.59 -6.87
CA ASN A 357 21.20 -1.48 -6.72
C ASN A 357 20.72 -0.04 -7.00
N ALA A 358 19.42 0.26 -6.93
CA ALA A 358 18.98 1.67 -6.98
C ALA A 358 17.72 1.93 -6.16
N SER A 359 17.88 2.62 -5.03
CA SER A 359 16.81 3.17 -4.20
C SER A 359 15.90 4.11 -4.99
N ILE A 360 14.70 4.38 -4.48
CA ILE A 360 13.77 5.35 -5.08
C ILE A 360 14.46 6.71 -5.26
N HIS A 361 15.24 7.15 -4.25
CA HIS A 361 16.05 8.37 -4.32
C HIS A 361 17.09 8.31 -5.45
N ALA A 362 17.89 7.24 -5.54
CA ALA A 362 18.91 7.10 -6.59
C ALA A 362 18.32 7.05 -8.01
N ARG A 363 17.05 6.66 -8.16
CA ARG A 363 16.31 6.72 -9.43
C ARG A 363 15.76 8.11 -9.68
N TRP A 364 15.17 8.73 -8.66
CA TRP A 364 14.66 10.09 -8.72
C TRP A 364 15.76 11.10 -9.11
N ASP A 365 16.92 11.04 -8.45
CA ASP A 365 18.07 11.91 -8.72
C ASP A 365 18.63 11.72 -10.14
N ARG A 366 18.66 10.47 -10.64
CA ARG A 366 19.01 10.20 -12.05
C ARG A 366 18.00 10.78 -13.03
N THR A 367 16.71 10.76 -12.67
CA THR A 367 15.63 11.23 -13.54
C THR A 367 15.59 12.76 -13.56
N ILE A 368 15.68 13.40 -12.39
CA ILE A 368 15.81 14.85 -12.27
C ILE A 368 17.12 15.33 -12.89
N GLY A 369 18.25 14.65 -12.65
CA GLY A 369 19.53 14.99 -13.26
C GLY A 369 19.47 14.97 -14.79
N ARG A 370 18.77 13.98 -15.39
CA ARG A 370 18.53 13.94 -16.84
C ARG A 370 17.60 15.05 -17.33
N LEU A 371 16.53 15.37 -16.58
CA LEU A 371 15.60 16.45 -16.91
C LEU A 371 16.25 17.85 -16.81
N LEU A 372 17.12 18.04 -15.82
CA LEU A 372 17.91 19.27 -15.67
C LEU A 372 18.99 19.36 -16.75
N ALA A 373 19.65 18.24 -17.10
CA ALA A 373 20.61 18.18 -18.19
C ALA A 373 19.96 18.38 -19.58
N SER A 374 18.73 17.88 -19.81
CA SER A 374 18.00 18.12 -21.05
C SER A 374 17.51 19.56 -21.16
N ARG A 375 17.17 20.20 -20.02
CA ARG A 375 16.84 21.62 -19.97
C ARG A 375 18.06 22.51 -20.20
N SER A 376 19.24 22.15 -19.68
CA SER A 376 20.47 22.90 -19.96
C SER A 376 20.95 22.72 -21.40
N SER A 377 20.80 21.54 -22.01
CA SER A 377 21.12 21.32 -23.43
C SER A 377 20.17 22.06 -24.37
N GLN A 378 18.87 22.16 -24.03
CA GLN A 378 17.92 22.98 -24.78
C GLN A 378 18.23 24.48 -24.68
N ARG A 379 18.73 24.95 -23.53
CA ARG A 379 19.11 26.35 -23.33
C ARG A 379 20.38 26.69 -24.10
N SER A 380 21.37 25.80 -24.10
CA SER A 380 22.61 25.95 -24.90
C SER A 380 22.35 25.92 -26.41
N GLY A 381 21.43 25.07 -26.89
CA GLY A 381 21.07 25.02 -28.31
C GLY A 381 20.24 26.22 -28.78
N ALA A 382 19.50 26.89 -27.88
CA ALA A 382 18.79 28.13 -28.17
C ALA A 382 19.74 29.34 -28.26
N ASP A 383 20.79 29.37 -27.43
CA ASP A 383 21.81 30.43 -27.48
C ASP A 383 22.69 30.31 -28.73
N GLU A 384 23.05 29.09 -29.17
CA GLU A 384 23.77 28.88 -30.45
C GLU A 384 22.93 29.21 -31.69
N ALA A 385 21.60 28.96 -31.64
CA ALA A 385 20.70 29.31 -32.75
C ALA A 385 20.40 30.82 -32.84
N SER A 386 20.68 31.61 -31.80
CA SER A 386 20.45 33.06 -31.75
C SER A 386 21.71 33.92 -31.99
N GLY A 387 22.91 33.33 -31.96
CA GLY A 387 24.18 34.04 -32.14
C GLY A 387 24.68 34.22 -33.59
N GLY A 388 23.95 33.72 -34.58
CA GLY A 388 24.37 33.73 -35.98
C GLY A 388 23.99 34.99 -36.76
N ARG A 389 24.53 36.18 -36.42
CA ARG A 389 24.59 37.33 -37.35
C ARG A 389 25.51 38.46 -36.84
N GLY A 390 26.74 38.49 -37.36
CA GLY A 390 27.32 39.72 -37.90
C GLY A 390 28.31 40.55 -37.06
N VAL A 391 29.53 40.59 -37.59
CA VAL A 391 30.41 41.77 -37.82
C VAL A 391 31.69 41.86 -36.99
N SER A 392 32.77 41.80 -37.77
CA SER A 392 34.16 42.08 -37.43
C SER A 392 34.37 43.54 -37.06
N THR A 393 35.10 43.83 -35.99
CA THR A 393 36.04 44.96 -35.95
C THR A 393 37.23 44.68 -35.04
N ARG A 394 38.36 45.20 -35.52
CA ARG A 394 39.75 45.06 -35.09
C ARG A 394 40.00 45.97 -33.89
N GLY A 395 40.65 45.46 -32.84
CA GLY A 395 41.03 46.27 -31.67
C GLY A 395 42.11 45.59 -30.85
N SER A 396 43.36 45.99 -31.08
CA SER A 396 44.53 45.62 -30.28
C SER A 396 44.40 46.26 -28.88
N HIS A 397 44.46 45.46 -27.81
CA HIS A 397 45.17 45.80 -26.57
C HIS A 397 45.28 44.58 -25.64
N ARG A 398 46.52 44.19 -25.34
CA ARG A 398 46.93 43.40 -24.17
C ARG A 398 46.92 44.34 -22.94
N PRO A 399 46.67 43.87 -21.69
CA PRO A 399 47.75 43.19 -20.96
C PRO A 399 47.35 42.08 -19.94
N THR A 400 48.34 41.20 -19.72
CA THR A 400 48.80 40.55 -18.47
C THR A 400 47.89 39.65 -17.61
N GLY A 401 48.28 38.37 -17.57
CA GLY A 401 48.64 37.67 -16.32
C GLY A 401 47.60 36.72 -15.70
N GLY A 402 47.88 35.41 -15.72
CA GLY A 402 47.16 34.45 -14.85
C GLY A 402 47.08 33.03 -15.41
N ILE A 403 48.00 32.18 -14.98
CA ILE A 403 48.25 30.77 -15.34
C ILE A 403 46.99 29.88 -15.29
N THR A 404 46.71 29.16 -16.39
CA THR A 404 45.83 27.98 -16.43
C THR A 404 46.66 26.71 -16.20
N VAL A 405 46.31 25.91 -15.19
CA VAL A 405 46.85 24.55 -15.00
C VAL A 405 45.78 23.55 -15.44
N SER A 406 46.11 22.73 -16.44
CA SER A 406 45.27 21.65 -16.96
C SER A 406 45.44 20.36 -16.13
N PRO A 407 44.41 19.52 -15.94
CA PRO A 407 44.39 18.42 -14.97
C PRO A 407 45.17 17.14 -15.35
N GLU A 408 46.23 17.22 -16.16
CA GLU A 408 46.97 16.02 -16.60
C GLU A 408 48.19 15.66 -15.70
N ASP A 409 48.60 16.52 -14.77
CA ASP A 409 49.78 16.28 -13.91
C ASP A 409 49.49 15.65 -12.53
N LEU A 410 48.22 15.34 -12.19
CA LEU A 410 47.88 14.73 -10.89
C LEU A 410 47.90 13.18 -10.89
N ILE A 411 48.09 12.54 -12.04
CA ILE A 411 48.11 11.06 -12.14
C ILE A 411 49.51 10.46 -11.91
N ARG A 412 50.56 11.28 -11.77
CA ARG A 412 51.94 10.79 -11.62
C ARG A 412 52.52 10.83 -10.20
N LYS A 413 51.74 11.19 -9.17
CA LYS A 413 52.23 11.35 -7.78
C LYS A 413 51.56 10.42 -6.75
N ARG A 414 51.24 9.18 -7.13
CA ARG A 414 50.80 8.14 -6.19
C ARG A 414 51.35 6.74 -6.51
N ARG A 415 52.51 6.67 -7.16
CA ARG A 415 53.20 5.41 -7.49
C ARG A 415 54.67 5.35 -7.06
N THR A 416 55.11 6.27 -6.21
CA THR A 416 56.48 6.32 -5.66
C THR A 416 56.44 6.74 -4.19
N ASP A 417 55.72 5.98 -3.36
CA ASP A 417 55.97 5.91 -1.91
C ASP A 417 55.36 4.60 -1.42
N GLY A 418 56.22 3.68 -0.98
CA GLY A 418 55.84 2.33 -0.57
C GLY A 418 56.75 1.22 -1.12
N ARG A 419 58.06 1.43 -1.13
CA ARG A 419 59.07 0.37 -1.11
C ARG A 419 60.19 0.83 -0.20
N ASP A 420 60.15 0.38 1.05
CA ASP A 420 61.30 0.02 1.86
C ASP A 420 60.78 -0.57 3.16
N GLU A 421 60.76 -1.90 3.24
CA GLU A 421 60.87 -2.66 4.49
C GLU A 421 61.05 -4.15 4.13
N THR A 422 62.30 -4.55 3.89
CA THR A 422 62.74 -5.94 3.99
C THR A 422 64.18 -6.00 4.49
N GLY A 423 64.36 -6.64 5.65
CA GLY A 423 65.63 -7.13 6.20
C GLY A 423 65.92 -6.57 7.59
N THR A 424 66.33 -7.33 8.62
CA THR A 424 66.75 -8.73 8.75
C THR A 424 66.89 -9.01 10.26
N GLN A 425 66.54 -10.23 10.69
CA GLN A 425 67.04 -11.04 11.84
C GLN A 425 67.47 -10.40 13.18
N GLY A 426 67.01 -11.02 14.27
CA GLY A 426 67.52 -10.87 15.64
C GLY A 426 66.53 -11.37 16.66
#